data_AF-A0A1B6MFE6-F1
#
_entry.id   AF-A0A1B6MFE6-F1
#
_cell.length_a   1.000
_cell.length_b   1.000
_cell.length_c   1.000
_cell.angle_alpha   90.00
_cell.angle_beta   90.00
_cell.angle_gamma   90.00
#
_symmetry.space_group_name_H-M   'P 1'
#
loop_
_entity.id
_entity.type
_entity.pdbx_description
1 polymer ?
#
loop_
_entity_poly.entity_id
_entity_poly.type
_entity_poly.pdbx_seq_one_letter_code
_entity_poly.pdbx_strand_id
1 'polypeptide(L)'
;LMLSGIGPRNHLKHLGIKVVKDLRVGENLQDHMLMTGVLLSFNYSKPVKSADENMFEYLMRSSGKFTNIGFLSSSMFIDVDGDDHPDIQFHNVDIDQNHEEDVKMLTMMSYNLRRDIVQSYIDANK
;
A
#
# COMPACT_ATOMS: atom_id res chain seq x y z
N LEU A 1 -26.02 -9.80 4.34
CA LEU A 1 -26.21 -11.18 3.84
C LEU A 1 -26.35 -12.17 4.99
N MET A 2 -25.27 -12.59 5.68
CA MET A 2 -25.34 -13.61 6.74
C MET A 2 -26.27 -13.23 7.90
N LEU A 3 -26.19 -12.00 8.42
CA LEU A 3 -27.11 -11.50 9.46
C LEU A 3 -28.58 -11.45 9.03
N SER A 4 -28.86 -11.49 7.72
CA SER A 4 -30.19 -11.54 7.15
C SER A 4 -30.67 -12.97 6.87
N GLY A 5 -29.91 -13.99 7.31
CA GLY A 5 -30.23 -15.40 7.10
C GLY A 5 -29.80 -15.99 5.76
N ILE A 6 -28.92 -15.31 5.01
CA ILE A 6 -28.38 -15.77 3.72
C ILE A 6 -26.90 -16.09 3.86
N GLY A 7 -26.52 -17.36 3.82
CA GLY A 7 -25.15 -17.84 4.08
C GLY A 7 -25.09 -19.33 4.44
N PRO A 8 -23.93 -19.86 4.85
CA PRO A 8 -23.77 -21.30 5.10
C PRO A 8 -24.69 -21.76 6.24
N ARG A 9 -25.61 -22.69 5.95
CA ARG A 9 -26.67 -23.10 6.90
C ARG A 9 -26.15 -23.48 8.28
N ASN A 10 -25.06 -24.25 8.35
CA ASN A 10 -24.51 -24.71 9.62
C ASN A 10 -23.96 -23.54 10.45
N HIS A 11 -23.27 -22.60 9.80
CA HIS A 11 -22.77 -21.39 10.45
C HIS A 11 -23.92 -20.51 10.96
N LEU A 12 -24.94 -20.27 10.14
CA LEU A 12 -26.13 -19.49 10.54
C LEU A 12 -26.88 -20.13 11.71
N LYS A 13 -27.10 -21.44 11.67
CA LYS A 13 -27.76 -22.18 12.76
C LYS A 13 -26.97 -22.11 14.06
N HIS A 14 -25.64 -22.24 13.99
CA HIS A 14 -24.77 -22.14 15.17
C HIS A 14 -24.88 -20.77 15.87
N LEU A 15 -25.08 -19.71 15.09
CA LEU A 15 -25.26 -18.34 15.60
C LEU A 15 -26.72 -17.98 15.93
N GLY A 16 -27.66 -18.94 15.88
CA GLY A 16 -29.07 -18.70 16.18
C GLY A 16 -29.82 -17.88 15.11
N ILE A 17 -29.27 -17.76 13.90
CA ILE A 17 -29.86 -16.98 12.81
C ILE A 17 -30.81 -17.87 11.99
N LYS A 18 -32.04 -17.41 11.75
CA LYS A 18 -33.00 -18.10 10.88
C LYS A 18 -32.44 -18.21 9.46
N VAL A 19 -32.36 -19.44 8.95
CA VAL A 19 -31.88 -19.69 7.58
C VAL A 19 -32.97 -19.35 6.58
N VAL A 20 -32.75 -18.28 5.82
CA VAL A 20 -33.56 -17.85 4.67
C VAL A 20 -33.07 -18.55 3.41
N LYS A 21 -31.75 -18.57 3.16
CA LYS A 21 -31.15 -19.26 2.02
C LYS A 21 -29.74 -19.76 2.34
N ASP A 22 -29.46 -21.00 1.93
CA ASP A 22 -28.19 -21.68 2.15
C ASP A 22 -27.27 -21.44 0.95
N LEU A 23 -26.24 -20.60 1.13
CA LEU A 23 -25.29 -20.18 0.09
C LEU A 23 -23.89 -20.02 0.70
N ARG A 24 -22.86 -20.13 -0.15
CA ARG A 24 -21.43 -19.99 0.22
C ARG A 24 -21.00 -18.53 0.48
N VAL A 25 -21.81 -17.77 1.24
CA VAL A 25 -21.52 -16.36 1.55
C VAL A 25 -20.32 -16.26 2.48
N GLY A 26 -19.37 -15.38 2.13
CA GLY A 26 -18.14 -15.19 2.89
C GLY A 26 -17.02 -16.16 2.50
N GLU A 27 -17.27 -17.08 1.56
CA GLU A 27 -16.23 -17.91 0.97
C GLU A 27 -15.58 -17.23 -0.24
N ASN A 28 -14.44 -17.77 -0.69
CA ASN A 28 -13.66 -17.24 -1.81
C ASN A 28 -13.17 -15.79 -1.60
N LEU A 29 -12.77 -15.46 -0.37
CA LEU A 29 -12.05 -14.22 -0.09
C LEU A 29 -10.74 -14.23 -0.86
N GLN A 30 -10.57 -13.22 -1.71
CA GLN A 30 -9.32 -12.94 -2.42
C GLN A 30 -8.81 -11.60 -1.92
N ASP A 31 -7.50 -11.51 -1.79
CA ASP A 31 -6.80 -10.28 -1.42
C ASP A 31 -5.51 -10.20 -2.23
N HIS A 32 -4.94 -9.01 -2.31
CA HIS A 32 -3.66 -8.81 -2.98
C HIS A 32 -2.52 -9.07 -2.00
N MET A 33 -1.60 -9.94 -2.40
CA MET A 33 -0.34 -10.08 -1.68
C MET A 33 0.55 -8.87 -1.95
N LEU A 34 1.00 -8.23 -0.87
CA LEU A 34 1.96 -7.12 -0.95
C LEU A 34 3.36 -7.60 -0.57
N MET A 35 4.35 -7.23 -1.37
CA MET A 35 5.77 -7.44 -1.08
C MET A 35 6.53 -6.13 -1.14
N THR A 36 7.28 -5.82 -0.09
CA THR A 36 8.28 -4.75 -0.08
C THR A 36 9.65 -5.36 -0.40
N GLY A 37 10.42 -4.80 -1.33
CA GLY A 37 11.72 -5.43 -1.60
C GLY A 37 12.63 -4.83 -2.67
N VAL A 38 12.14 -3.98 -3.57
CA VAL A 38 13.01 -3.35 -4.57
C VAL A 38 13.40 -1.95 -4.09
N LEU A 39 14.61 -1.83 -3.55
CA LEU A 39 15.25 -0.55 -3.23
C LEU A 39 16.13 -0.15 -4.41
N LEU A 40 15.86 1.02 -4.98
CA LEU A 40 16.69 1.64 -6.01
C LEU A 40 17.26 2.94 -5.44
N SER A 41 18.58 3.05 -5.42
CA SER A 41 19.27 4.30 -5.11
C SER A 41 19.67 4.99 -6.40
N PHE A 42 19.34 6.26 -6.52
CA PHE A 42 19.71 7.09 -7.66
C PHE A 42 20.80 8.05 -7.24
N ASN A 43 21.88 8.13 -8.03
CA ASN A 43 22.90 9.17 -7.86
C ASN A 43 22.40 10.50 -8.44
N TYR A 44 21.35 11.05 -7.84
CA TYR A 44 20.71 12.30 -8.22
C TYR A 44 20.26 13.04 -6.97
N SER A 45 20.65 14.31 -6.86
CA SER A 45 20.30 15.15 -5.71
C SER A 45 19.35 16.26 -6.18
N LYS A 46 18.19 16.35 -5.52
CA LYS A 46 17.30 17.51 -5.58
C LYS A 46 17.29 18.22 -4.23
N PRO A 47 17.11 19.56 -4.18
CA PRO A 47 16.89 20.23 -2.91
C PRO A 47 15.67 19.66 -2.19
N VAL A 48 15.84 19.23 -0.95
CA VAL A 48 14.73 18.80 -0.09
C VAL A 48 14.00 20.05 0.38
N LYS A 49 12.72 20.18 0.00
CA LYS A 49 11.84 21.26 0.44
C LYS A 49 11.20 20.89 1.78
N SER A 50 11.11 21.88 2.68
CA SER A 50 10.32 21.77 3.91
C SER A 50 8.83 21.52 3.62
N ALA A 51 8.08 21.11 4.65
CA ALA A 51 6.63 20.93 4.54
C ALA A 51 5.93 22.24 4.11
N ASP A 52 6.36 23.38 4.65
CA ASP A 52 5.79 24.69 4.33
C ASP A 52 6.08 25.12 2.89
N GLU A 53 7.29 24.86 2.38
CA GLU A 53 7.64 25.14 0.98
C GLU A 53 6.85 24.26 0.00
N ASN A 54 6.69 22.97 0.32
CA ASN A 54 5.85 22.07 -0.48
C ASN A 54 4.38 22.50 -0.45
N MET A 55 3.88 22.96 0.70
CA MET A 55 2.52 23.47 0.84
C MET A 55 2.32 24.75 0.05
N PHE A 56 3.26 25.70 0.14
CA PHE A 56 3.20 26.94 -0.62
C PHE A 56 3.20 26.67 -2.13
N GLU A 57 4.07 25.77 -2.61
CA GLU A 57 4.11 25.40 -4.03
C GLU A 57 2.79 24.77 -4.49
N TYR A 58 2.23 23.86 -3.69
CA TYR A 58 0.93 23.25 -3.98
C TYR A 58 -0.19 24.30 -4.08
N LEU A 59 -0.30 25.18 -3.10
CA LEU A 59 -1.36 26.19 -3.06
C LEU A 59 -1.21 27.25 -4.16
N MET A 60 0.02 27.68 -4.46
CA MET A 60 0.26 28.78 -5.38
C MET A 60 0.39 28.33 -6.83
N ARG A 61 0.82 27.09 -7.08
CA ARG A 61 1.14 26.59 -8.42
C ARG A 61 0.41 25.31 -8.80
N SER A 62 -0.34 24.70 -7.88
CA SER A 62 -0.95 23.38 -8.10
C SER A 62 0.10 22.36 -8.57
N SER A 63 1.31 22.43 -8.01
CA SER A 63 2.46 21.60 -8.33
C SER A 63 3.23 21.20 -7.07
N GLY A 64 4.19 20.27 -7.18
CA GLY A 64 5.08 19.87 -6.08
C GLY A 64 4.64 18.60 -5.35
N LYS A 65 5.29 18.27 -4.24
CA LYS A 65 5.16 16.96 -3.54
C LYS A 65 3.71 16.63 -3.15
N PHE A 66 2.89 17.64 -2.82
CA PHE A 66 1.51 17.45 -2.38
C PHE A 66 0.47 17.34 -3.50
N THR A 67 0.86 17.39 -4.78
CA THR A 67 -0.05 16.99 -5.87
C THR A 67 -0.13 15.48 -6.06
N ASN A 68 0.79 14.72 -5.45
CA ASN A 68 0.79 13.26 -5.53
C ASN A 68 -0.18 12.63 -4.52
N ILE A 69 -0.55 11.38 -4.80
CA ILE A 69 -1.39 10.56 -3.92
C ILE A 69 -0.51 10.00 -2.79
N GLY A 70 -0.16 10.87 -1.84
CA GLY A 70 0.69 10.52 -0.71
C GLY A 70 2.09 10.09 -1.14
N PHE A 71 2.48 8.87 -0.75
CA PHE A 71 3.80 8.30 -1.04
C PHE A 71 3.95 7.77 -2.46
N LEU A 72 2.86 7.61 -3.20
CA LEU A 72 2.91 7.00 -4.53
C LEU A 72 3.37 8.02 -5.56
N SER A 73 4.63 7.90 -5.99
CA SER A 73 5.19 8.72 -7.07
C SER A 73 4.72 8.23 -8.44
N SER A 74 4.60 6.92 -8.60
CA SER A 74 4.03 6.28 -9.78
C SER A 74 3.48 4.89 -9.46
N SER A 75 2.54 4.42 -10.27
CA SER A 75 2.03 3.05 -10.24
C SER A 75 2.10 2.45 -11.63
N MET A 76 2.44 1.17 -11.69
CA MET A 76 2.61 0.43 -12.94
C MET A 76 1.97 -0.95 -12.80
N PHE A 77 1.49 -1.50 -13.90
CA PHE A 77 0.96 -2.85 -13.98
C PHE A 77 1.75 -3.67 -14.98
N ILE A 78 1.97 -4.95 -14.67
CA ILE A 78 2.64 -5.90 -15.55
C ILE A 78 1.73 -7.12 -15.71
N ASP A 79 1.52 -7.51 -16.96
CA ASP A 79 1.00 -8.80 -17.39
C ASP A 79 2.21 -9.74 -17.61
N VAL A 80 2.24 -10.88 -16.92
CA VAL A 80 3.34 -11.85 -16.98
C VAL A 80 3.01 -13.10 -17.81
N ASP A 81 1.76 -13.32 -18.18
CA ASP A 81 1.32 -14.52 -18.90
C ASP A 81 0.73 -14.24 -20.31
N GLY A 82 0.55 -12.96 -20.65
CA GLY A 82 0.14 -12.47 -21.96
C GLY A 82 -1.37 -12.56 -22.21
N ASP A 83 -2.18 -12.63 -21.16
CA ASP A 83 -3.65 -12.72 -21.27
C ASP A 83 -4.36 -11.35 -21.33
N ASP A 84 -3.59 -10.25 -21.39
CA ASP A 84 -4.06 -8.85 -21.40
C ASP A 84 -4.70 -8.40 -20.06
N HIS A 85 -4.49 -9.14 -18.97
CA HIS A 85 -4.84 -8.75 -17.62
C HIS A 85 -3.58 -8.51 -16.77
N PRO A 86 -3.61 -7.52 -15.86
CA PRO A 86 -2.46 -7.23 -15.02
C PRO A 86 -2.35 -8.23 -13.86
N ASP A 87 -1.19 -8.87 -13.74
CA ASP A 87 -0.87 -9.78 -12.63
C ASP A 87 -0.23 -9.07 -11.44
N ILE A 88 0.64 -8.10 -11.72
CA ILE A 88 1.46 -7.43 -10.71
C ILE A 88 1.28 -5.92 -10.79
N GLN A 89 1.00 -5.30 -9.65
CA GLN A 89 1.02 -3.85 -9.48
C GLN A 89 2.28 -3.41 -8.73
N PHE A 90 3.05 -2.50 -9.33
CA PHE A 90 4.14 -1.80 -8.66
C PHE A 90 3.64 -0.49 -8.06
N HIS A 91 4.02 -0.27 -6.81
CA HIS A 91 3.86 0.98 -6.09
C HIS A 91 5.25 1.58 -5.88
N ASN A 92 5.57 2.65 -6.60
CA ASN A 92 6.84 3.35 -6.43
C ASN A 92 6.68 4.42 -5.35
N VAL A 93 7.60 4.41 -4.40
CA VAL A 93 7.66 5.37 -3.30
C VAL A 93 9.01 6.05 -3.31
N ASP A 94 9.00 7.37 -3.45
CA ASP A 94 10.21 8.16 -3.44
C ASP A 94 10.51 8.63 -2.01
N ILE A 95 11.71 8.33 -1.52
CA ILE A 95 12.19 8.79 -0.21
C ILE A 95 13.41 9.67 -0.44
N ASP A 96 13.42 10.83 0.20
CA ASP A 96 14.57 11.73 0.15
C ASP A 96 15.75 11.13 0.95
N GLN A 97 16.97 11.29 0.42
CA GLN A 97 18.18 10.77 1.07
C GLN A 97 18.31 11.33 2.48
N ASN A 98 18.75 10.50 3.43
CA ASN A 98 18.90 10.84 4.85
C ASN A 98 17.59 11.20 5.59
N HIS A 99 16.41 10.95 4.99
CA HIS A 99 15.12 11.19 5.64
C HIS A 99 14.61 9.95 6.39
N GLU A 100 15.23 9.63 7.53
CA GLU A 100 14.96 8.41 8.32
C GLU A 100 13.48 8.25 8.74
N GLU A 101 12.79 9.34 9.06
CA GLU A 101 11.39 9.30 9.49
C GLU A 101 10.45 8.84 8.36
N ASP A 102 10.74 9.17 7.10
CA ASP A 102 9.95 8.69 5.95
C ASP A 102 10.17 7.18 5.75
N VAL A 103 11.42 6.72 5.93
CA VAL A 103 11.76 5.28 5.87
C VAL A 103 11.01 4.52 6.97
N LYS A 104 11.01 5.01 8.21
CA LYS A 104 10.29 4.39 9.32
C LYS A 104 8.78 4.40 9.13
N MET A 105 8.22 5.49 8.61
CA MET A 105 6.79 5.58 8.33
C MET A 105 6.38 4.46 7.38
N LEU A 106 7.08 4.32 6.26
CA LEU A 106 6.79 3.27 5.28
C LEU A 106 6.99 1.87 5.86
N THR A 107 8.16 1.61 6.42
CA THR A 107 8.57 0.24 6.78
C THR A 107 7.95 -0.24 8.11
N MET A 108 7.96 0.61 9.14
CA MET A 108 7.49 0.24 10.48
C MET A 108 6.00 0.53 10.67
N MET A 109 5.52 1.70 10.25
CA MET A 109 4.12 2.08 10.51
C MET A 109 3.15 1.51 9.48
N SER A 110 3.51 1.52 8.18
CA SER A 110 2.61 1.02 7.13
C SER A 110 2.70 -0.49 6.95
N TYR A 111 3.91 -1.04 6.93
CA TYR A 111 4.11 -2.47 6.64
C TYR A 111 4.47 -3.32 7.86
N ASN A 112 4.68 -2.71 9.03
CA ASN A 112 5.03 -3.41 10.28
C ASN A 112 6.19 -4.41 10.09
N LEU A 113 7.21 -4.01 9.32
CA LEU A 113 8.39 -4.84 9.08
C LEU A 113 9.18 -5.05 10.36
N ARG A 114 9.90 -6.18 10.42
CA ARG A 114 10.80 -6.47 11.55
C ARG A 114 11.88 -5.39 11.67
N ARG A 115 12.29 -5.09 12.91
CA ARG A 115 13.24 -4.00 13.20
C ARG A 115 14.61 -4.15 12.50
N ASP A 116 15.09 -5.37 12.33
CA ASP A 116 16.33 -5.68 11.61
C ASP A 116 16.24 -5.33 10.11
N ILE A 117 15.06 -5.58 9.52
CA ILE A 117 14.76 -5.21 8.13
C ILE A 117 14.65 -3.69 8.03
N VAL A 118 13.90 -3.03 8.92
CA VAL A 118 13.78 -1.56 8.96
C VAL A 118 15.16 -0.90 9.02
N GLN A 119 16.07 -1.41 9.87
CA GLN A 119 17.42 -0.87 9.99
C GLN A 119 18.20 -0.96 8.67
N SER A 120 18.03 -2.05 7.91
CA SER A 120 18.66 -2.21 6.60
C SER A 120 18.19 -1.16 5.59
N TYR A 121 16.92 -0.77 5.63
CA TYR A 121 16.38 0.32 4.80
C TYR A 121 16.94 1.68 5.23
N ILE A 122 17.07 1.93 6.54
CA ILE A 122 17.65 3.18 7.07
C ILE A 122 19.11 3.29 6.64
N ASP A 123 19.88 2.20 6.78
CA ASP A 123 21.29 2.18 6.39
C ASP A 123 21.48 2.34 4.88
N ALA A 124 20.57 1.83 4.06
CA ALA A 124 20.58 2.01 2.61
C ALA A 124 20.18 3.42 2.15
N ASN A 125 19.49 4.21 2.99
CA ASN A 125 19.07 5.58 2.69
C ASN A 125 20.06 6.66 3.19
N LYS A 126 21.22 6.24 3.72
CA LYS A 126 22.32 7.15 4.10
C LYS A 126 23.08 7.61 2.84
#